data_AF-A0A1C5ZTW4-F1
#
_entry.id   AF-A0A1C5ZTW4-F1
#
_cell.length_a   1.000
_cell.length_b   1.000
_cell.length_c   1.000
_cell.angle_alpha   90.00
_cell.angle_beta   90.00
_cell.angle_gamma   90.00
#
_symmetry.space_group_name_H-M   'P 1'
#
loop_
_entity.id
_entity.type
_entity.pdbx_description
1 polymer ?
#
loop_
_entity_poly.entity_id
_entity_poly.type
_entity_poly.pdbx_seq_one_letter_code
_entity_poly.pdbx_strand_id
1 'polypeptide(L)'
;MTLLFNLWYVIALKGYEEMNRLAGEPEEAAWAHATADRLRKVFHRTFWNGKYYVSPGYQGKPDDRVQALAVVSGVLPEELYPVIRPFFSEWYHASPYMEKYVLEALCTMGYYQDALNRMKLRYRAMIESPLTTLWEGWGIGSEGFGGGTYNHAWSGGPLTILSQYIAGIETVEPAFRTFRVVPHPAHLNFIRTQVPLSGGRRIVLEMDKSAHGGTMYLRVPEGTSAEVELPAEFRSWRVNGEPESGRQLRLSAGEWRFEMQAD
;
A
#
# COMPACT_ATOMS: atom_id res chain seq x y z
N MET A 1 5.37 12.16 -19.77
CA MET A 1 3.92 11.89 -19.70
C MET A 1 3.54 10.52 -20.23
N THR A 2 4.03 10.11 -21.41
CA THR A 2 3.70 8.80 -22.03
C THR A 2 3.78 7.62 -21.07
N LEU A 3 4.84 7.51 -20.26
CA LEU A 3 4.98 6.38 -19.33
C LEU A 3 3.87 6.38 -18.28
N LEU A 4 3.64 7.51 -17.61
CA LEU A 4 2.58 7.64 -16.60
C LEU A 4 1.20 7.30 -17.18
N PHE A 5 0.87 7.80 -18.37
CA PHE A 5 -0.43 7.51 -19.00
C PHE A 5 -0.65 6.03 -19.31
N ASN A 6 0.36 5.33 -19.80
CA ASN A 6 0.25 3.89 -20.01
C ASN A 6 0.03 3.14 -18.69
N LEU A 7 0.76 3.50 -17.62
CA LEU A 7 0.63 2.86 -16.32
C LEU A 7 -0.73 3.14 -15.68
N TRP A 8 -1.23 4.38 -15.79
CA TRP A 8 -2.59 4.72 -15.38
C TRP A 8 -3.64 3.94 -16.17
N TYR A 9 -3.43 3.76 -17.47
CA TYR A 9 -4.35 3.01 -18.30
C TYR A 9 -4.39 1.53 -17.91
N VAL A 10 -3.25 0.91 -17.54
CA VAL A 10 -3.24 -0.45 -16.96
C VAL A 10 -4.08 -0.52 -15.68
N ILE A 11 -3.94 0.46 -14.78
CA ILE A 11 -4.74 0.52 -13.54
C ILE A 11 -6.23 0.72 -13.86
N ALA A 12 -6.56 1.58 -14.81
CA ALA A 12 -7.93 1.82 -15.24
C ALA A 12 -8.57 0.57 -15.86
N LEU A 13 -7.81 -0.20 -16.66
CA LEU A 13 -8.27 -1.47 -17.23
C LEU A 13 -8.56 -2.51 -16.14
N LYS A 14 -7.76 -2.57 -15.08
CA LYS A 14 -8.06 -3.44 -13.92
C LYS A 14 -9.38 -3.05 -13.25
N GLY A 15 -9.59 -1.74 -13.02
CA GLY A 15 -10.86 -1.26 -12.47
C GLY A 15 -12.05 -1.58 -13.39
N TYR A 16 -11.87 -1.40 -14.70
CA TYR A 16 -12.88 -1.74 -15.71
C TYR A 16 -13.20 -3.23 -15.74
N GLU A 17 -12.18 -4.09 -15.67
CA GLU A 17 -12.33 -5.55 -15.55
C GLU A 17 -13.17 -5.93 -14.33
N GLU A 18 -12.84 -5.38 -13.16
CA GLU A 18 -13.57 -5.64 -11.90
C GLU A 18 -15.02 -5.15 -11.96
N MET A 19 -15.26 -3.96 -12.50
CA MET A 19 -16.62 -3.43 -12.69
C MET A 19 -17.47 -4.31 -13.63
N ASN A 20 -16.90 -4.76 -14.76
CA ASN A 20 -17.63 -5.60 -15.71
C ASN A 20 -17.92 -7.00 -15.16
N ARG A 21 -17.03 -7.58 -14.36
CA ARG A 21 -17.33 -8.83 -13.62
C ARG A 21 -18.54 -8.67 -12.70
N LEU A 22 -18.63 -7.54 -12.00
CA LEU A 22 -19.77 -7.24 -11.12
C LEU A 22 -21.07 -6.99 -11.91
N ALA A 23 -20.96 -6.39 -13.10
CA ALA A 23 -22.09 -6.12 -13.97
C ALA A 23 -22.62 -7.36 -14.72
N GLY A 24 -21.90 -8.49 -14.68
CA GLY A 24 -22.26 -9.69 -15.44
C GLY A 24 -21.84 -9.63 -16.92
N GLU A 25 -20.81 -8.86 -17.24
CA GLU A 25 -20.27 -8.63 -18.59
C GLU A 25 -18.90 -9.32 -18.76
N PRO A 26 -18.85 -10.67 -18.88
CA PRO A 26 -17.60 -11.43 -18.84
C PRO A 26 -16.71 -11.18 -20.06
N GLU A 27 -17.28 -10.86 -21.23
CA GLU A 27 -16.51 -10.57 -22.45
C GLU A 27 -15.71 -9.28 -22.32
N GLU A 28 -16.33 -8.21 -21.81
CA GLU A 28 -15.66 -6.93 -21.54
C GLU A 28 -14.58 -7.07 -20.46
N ALA A 29 -14.86 -7.85 -19.41
CA ALA A 29 -13.86 -8.16 -18.39
C ALA A 29 -12.65 -8.91 -18.97
N ALA A 30 -12.89 -9.92 -19.84
CA ALA A 30 -11.83 -10.67 -20.49
C ALA A 30 -11.01 -9.79 -21.47
N TRP A 31 -11.68 -8.90 -22.22
CA TRP A 31 -11.00 -7.93 -23.09
C TRP A 31 -10.11 -6.99 -22.30
N ALA A 32 -10.61 -6.44 -21.19
CA ALA A 32 -9.86 -5.50 -20.34
C ALA A 32 -8.60 -6.17 -19.77
N HIS A 33 -8.76 -7.39 -19.26
CA HIS A 33 -7.67 -8.22 -18.75
C HIS A 33 -6.59 -8.46 -19.82
N ALA A 34 -6.99 -8.96 -20.99
CA ALA A 34 -6.07 -9.25 -22.09
C ALA A 34 -5.35 -7.99 -22.63
N THR A 35 -6.05 -6.84 -22.61
CA THR A 35 -5.48 -5.54 -23.01
C THR A 35 -4.45 -5.06 -21.99
N ALA A 36 -4.76 -5.15 -20.69
CA ALA A 36 -3.83 -4.80 -19.62
C ALA A 36 -2.55 -5.65 -19.70
N ASP A 37 -2.69 -6.96 -19.88
CA ASP A 37 -1.56 -7.90 -19.97
C ASP A 37 -0.66 -7.63 -21.17
N ARG A 38 -1.26 -7.33 -22.33
CA ARG A 38 -0.50 -6.93 -23.52
C ARG A 38 0.26 -5.64 -23.27
N LEU A 39 -0.39 -4.66 -22.65
CA LEU A 39 0.22 -3.37 -22.34
C LEU A 39 1.37 -3.51 -21.34
N ARG A 40 1.23 -4.32 -20.28
CA ARG A 40 2.31 -4.63 -19.34
C ARG A 40 3.56 -5.16 -20.05
N LYS A 41 3.39 -6.17 -20.91
CA LYS A 41 4.49 -6.79 -21.66
C LYS A 41 5.17 -5.81 -22.61
N VAL A 42 4.39 -5.04 -23.37
CA VAL A 42 4.93 -4.05 -24.31
C VAL A 42 5.61 -2.91 -23.57
N PHE A 43 5.02 -2.40 -22.49
CA PHE A 43 5.60 -1.35 -21.67
C PHE A 43 6.95 -1.78 -21.12
N HIS A 44 7.01 -2.97 -20.49
CA HIS A 44 8.23 -3.48 -19.90
C HIS A 44 9.36 -3.57 -20.94
N ARG A 45 9.09 -4.24 -22.07
CA ARG A 45 10.05 -4.38 -23.18
C ARG A 45 10.52 -3.05 -23.75
N THR A 46 9.65 -2.04 -23.80
CA THR A 46 9.93 -0.78 -24.51
C THR A 46 10.68 0.22 -23.62
N PHE A 47 10.34 0.28 -22.33
CA PHE A 47 10.80 1.35 -21.44
C PHE A 47 11.80 0.88 -20.38
N TRP A 48 11.97 -0.42 -20.15
CA TRP A 48 12.96 -0.92 -19.20
C TRP A 48 14.37 -0.81 -19.78
N ASN A 49 15.27 -0.09 -19.12
CA ASN A 49 16.67 0.06 -19.56
C ASN A 49 17.64 -0.89 -18.84
N GLY A 50 17.13 -1.87 -18.07
CA GLY A 50 17.94 -2.74 -17.21
C GLY A 50 18.10 -2.24 -15.76
N LYS A 51 17.70 -1.00 -15.46
CA LYS A 51 17.80 -0.39 -14.13
C LYS A 51 16.52 0.29 -13.67
N TYR A 52 15.86 1.03 -14.55
CA TYR A 52 14.61 1.75 -14.29
C TYR A 52 13.85 1.99 -15.61
N TYR A 53 12.57 2.37 -15.50
CA TYR A 53 11.75 2.73 -16.66
C TYR A 53 12.00 4.15 -17.12
N VAL A 54 12.26 4.31 -18.41
CA VAL A 54 12.54 5.61 -19.04
C VAL A 54 12.14 5.60 -20.51
N SER A 55 11.74 6.76 -21.05
CA SER A 55 11.52 6.91 -22.49
C SER A 55 12.84 6.70 -23.27
N PRO A 56 12.83 5.98 -24.41
CA PRO A 56 14.00 5.88 -25.28
C PRO A 56 14.53 7.28 -25.65
N GLY A 57 15.84 7.47 -25.47
CA GLY A 57 16.52 8.74 -25.80
C GLY A 57 16.37 9.87 -24.79
N TYR A 58 15.59 9.72 -23.71
CA TYR A 58 15.46 10.74 -22.68
C TYR A 58 16.75 10.88 -21.85
N GLN A 59 17.26 12.11 -21.73
CA GLN A 59 18.52 12.43 -21.04
C GLN A 59 18.32 13.21 -19.73
N GLY A 60 17.07 13.42 -19.31
CA GLY A 60 16.77 14.16 -18.09
C GLY A 60 16.88 13.31 -16.83
N LYS A 61 16.52 13.89 -15.69
CA LYS A 61 16.50 13.19 -14.40
C LYS A 61 15.47 12.05 -14.41
N PRO A 62 15.80 10.88 -13.81
CA PRO A 62 14.85 9.80 -13.58
C PRO A 62 13.62 10.24 -12.77
N ASP A 63 12.50 9.54 -12.94
CA ASP A 63 11.20 9.91 -12.36
C ASP A 63 10.68 8.78 -11.45
N ASP A 64 10.61 9.03 -10.13
CA ASP A 64 10.15 8.08 -9.11
C ASP A 64 8.67 7.73 -9.25
N ARG A 65 7.86 8.64 -9.82
CA ARG A 65 6.44 8.41 -10.06
C ARG A 65 6.21 7.28 -11.06
N VAL A 66 7.04 7.22 -12.10
CA VAL A 66 6.96 6.17 -13.13
C VAL A 66 7.29 4.82 -12.52
N GLN A 67 8.34 4.75 -11.70
CA GLN A 67 8.77 3.50 -11.09
C GLN A 67 7.72 2.99 -10.10
N ALA A 68 7.17 3.90 -9.28
CA ALA A 68 6.10 3.59 -8.36
C ALA A 68 4.86 3.03 -9.06
N LEU A 69 4.38 3.71 -10.11
CA LEU A 69 3.22 3.24 -10.86
C LEU A 69 3.50 1.92 -11.61
N ALA A 70 4.75 1.64 -11.99
CA ALA A 70 5.08 0.36 -12.62
C ALA A 70 4.94 -0.81 -11.63
N VAL A 71 5.23 -0.60 -10.34
CA VAL A 71 4.92 -1.57 -9.28
C VAL A 71 3.41 -1.67 -9.08
N VAL A 72 2.73 -0.55 -8.83
CA VAL A 72 1.29 -0.52 -8.51
C VAL A 72 0.41 -1.11 -9.62
N SER A 73 0.82 -0.95 -10.89
CA SER A 73 0.09 -1.51 -12.05
C SER A 73 0.44 -2.98 -12.36
N GLY A 74 1.39 -3.57 -11.65
CA GLY A 74 1.91 -4.92 -11.91
C GLY A 74 2.72 -5.03 -13.20
N VAL A 75 3.31 -3.93 -13.66
CA VAL A 75 4.15 -3.89 -14.88
C VAL A 75 5.59 -4.30 -14.57
N LEU A 76 6.11 -3.94 -13.40
CA LEU A 76 7.42 -4.38 -12.95
C LEU A 76 7.35 -5.82 -12.41
N PRO A 77 8.09 -6.77 -13.00
CA PRO A 77 8.21 -8.12 -12.44
C PRO A 77 8.79 -8.11 -11.01
N GLU A 78 8.27 -8.96 -10.13
CA GLU A 78 8.63 -9.00 -8.71
C GLU A 78 10.11 -9.32 -8.47
N GLU A 79 10.72 -10.13 -9.35
CA GLU A 79 12.15 -10.44 -9.31
C GLU A 79 13.05 -9.20 -9.50
N LEU A 80 12.49 -8.11 -10.04
CA LEU A 80 13.18 -6.84 -10.21
C LEU A 80 12.91 -5.84 -9.07
N TYR A 81 12.10 -6.18 -8.07
CA TYR A 81 11.87 -5.32 -6.90
C TYR A 81 13.18 -4.95 -6.17
N PRO A 82 14.14 -5.86 -5.94
CA PRO A 82 15.42 -5.50 -5.34
C PRO A 82 16.24 -4.53 -6.20
N VAL A 83 16.08 -4.56 -7.53
CA VAL A 83 16.79 -3.67 -8.46
C VAL A 83 16.26 -2.25 -8.37
N ILE A 84 14.93 -2.08 -8.28
CA ILE A 84 14.32 -0.75 -8.22
C ILE A 84 14.32 -0.15 -6.82
N ARG A 85 14.41 -0.96 -5.75
CA ARG A 85 14.34 -0.51 -4.35
C ARG A 85 15.22 0.73 -4.06
N PRO A 86 16.53 0.77 -4.42
CA PRO A 86 17.38 1.91 -4.08
C PRO A 86 16.90 3.22 -4.72
N PHE A 87 16.23 3.15 -5.87
CA PHE A 87 15.72 4.30 -6.61
C PHE A 87 14.86 5.21 -5.73
N PHE A 88 14.02 4.62 -4.86
CA PHE A 88 13.09 5.34 -4.01
C PHE A 88 13.77 6.05 -2.82
N SER A 89 15.05 5.82 -2.59
CA SER A 89 15.88 6.55 -1.63
C SER A 89 16.76 7.63 -2.28
N GLU A 90 16.87 7.63 -3.61
CA GLU A 90 17.69 8.57 -4.38
C GLU A 90 16.85 9.68 -5.02
N TRP A 91 15.66 9.34 -5.54
CA TRP A 91 14.82 10.24 -6.32
C TRP A 91 13.51 10.58 -5.60
N TYR A 92 13.17 11.87 -5.59
CA TYR A 92 12.08 12.44 -4.78
C TYR A 92 11.24 13.47 -5.58
N HIS A 93 10.89 13.12 -6.82
CA HIS A 93 10.21 14.01 -7.77
C HIS A 93 8.68 13.96 -7.68
N ALA A 94 8.12 12.99 -6.95
CA ALA A 94 6.70 12.93 -6.69
C ALA A 94 6.18 14.20 -5.98
N SER A 95 4.98 14.67 -6.34
CA SER A 95 4.22 15.63 -5.55
C SER A 95 3.60 14.92 -4.33
N PRO A 96 3.05 15.64 -3.33
CA PRO A 96 2.32 15.01 -2.22
C PRO A 96 1.23 14.03 -2.68
N TYR A 97 0.51 14.35 -3.77
CA TYR A 97 -0.43 13.44 -4.41
C TYR A 97 0.22 12.13 -4.89
N MET A 98 1.30 12.25 -5.68
CA MET A 98 1.96 11.07 -6.24
C MET A 98 2.76 10.27 -5.21
N GLU A 99 3.10 10.89 -4.08
CA GLU A 99 3.83 10.26 -2.97
C GLU A 99 3.07 9.06 -2.41
N LYS A 100 1.72 9.10 -2.39
CA LYS A 100 0.88 7.96 -2.04
C LYS A 100 1.28 6.70 -2.80
N TYR A 101 1.49 6.81 -4.11
CA TYR A 101 1.82 5.66 -4.98
C TYR A 101 3.26 5.19 -4.78
N VAL A 102 4.18 6.10 -4.44
CA VAL A 102 5.56 5.71 -4.08
C VAL A 102 5.57 4.89 -2.79
N LEU A 103 4.83 5.34 -1.77
CA LEU A 103 4.69 4.62 -0.52
C LEU A 103 3.97 3.27 -0.72
N GLU A 104 2.90 3.26 -1.51
CA GLU A 104 2.18 2.05 -1.89
C GLU A 104 3.08 1.04 -2.62
N ALA A 105 3.91 1.50 -3.56
CA ALA A 105 4.87 0.66 -4.25
C ALA A 105 5.88 0.03 -3.28
N LEU A 106 6.44 0.82 -2.36
CA LEU A 106 7.36 0.31 -1.33
C LEU A 106 6.68 -0.75 -0.46
N CYS A 107 5.44 -0.53 -0.03
CA CYS A 107 4.68 -1.52 0.73
C CYS A 107 4.33 -2.77 -0.10
N THR A 108 3.93 -2.61 -1.36
CA THR A 108 3.62 -3.72 -2.28
C THR A 108 4.84 -4.63 -2.49
N MET A 109 6.05 -4.06 -2.54
CA MET A 109 7.30 -4.81 -2.64
C MET A 109 7.78 -5.42 -1.31
N GLY A 110 7.05 -5.21 -0.21
CA GLY A 110 7.42 -5.67 1.13
C GLY A 110 8.45 -4.78 1.87
N TYR A 111 8.78 -3.60 1.33
CA TYR A 111 9.74 -2.66 1.94
C TYR A 111 9.07 -1.65 2.87
N TYR A 112 8.30 -2.14 3.84
CA TYR A 112 7.51 -1.34 4.79
C TYR A 112 8.35 -0.32 5.58
N GLN A 113 9.57 -0.70 5.97
CA GLN A 113 10.50 0.20 6.66
C GLN A 113 10.92 1.38 5.79
N ASP A 114 11.19 1.13 4.51
CA ASP A 114 11.58 2.17 3.55
C ASP A 114 10.41 3.14 3.33
N ALA A 115 9.17 2.62 3.25
CA ALA A 115 7.97 3.43 3.15
C ALA A 115 7.82 4.37 4.37
N LEU A 116 7.95 3.86 5.60
CA LEU A 116 7.87 4.68 6.80
C LEU A 116 9.01 5.72 6.89
N ASN A 117 10.22 5.35 6.52
CA ASN A 117 11.37 6.27 6.49
C ASN A 117 11.13 7.41 5.50
N ARG A 118 10.69 7.08 4.29
CA ARG A 118 10.37 8.06 3.24
C ARG A 118 9.21 8.96 3.65
N MET A 119 8.15 8.40 4.24
CA MET A 119 7.03 9.15 4.78
C MET A 119 7.48 10.18 5.83
N LYS A 120 8.30 9.76 6.82
CA LYS A 120 8.86 10.67 7.83
C LYS A 120 9.68 11.79 7.20
N LEU A 121 10.55 11.45 6.24
CA LEU A 121 11.41 12.42 5.56
C LEU A 121 10.59 13.47 4.80
N ARG A 122 9.64 13.02 3.97
CA ARG A 122 8.94 13.86 2.99
C ARG A 122 7.90 14.77 3.60
N TYR A 123 7.21 14.29 4.63
CA TYR A 123 6.17 15.05 5.33
C TYR A 123 6.70 15.91 6.47
N ARG A 124 8.00 15.83 6.80
CA ARG A 124 8.62 16.51 7.94
C ARG A 124 8.25 17.99 8.05
N ALA A 125 8.39 18.74 6.95
CA ALA A 125 8.13 20.17 6.96
C ALA A 125 6.66 20.51 7.27
N MET A 126 5.71 19.71 6.79
CA MET A 126 4.28 19.89 7.09
C MET A 126 4.00 19.57 8.56
N ILE A 127 4.62 18.53 9.11
CA ILE A 127 4.41 18.10 10.50
C ILE A 127 5.06 19.03 11.52
N GLU A 128 6.23 19.58 11.22
CA GLU A 128 6.94 20.53 12.08
C GLU A 128 6.37 21.96 11.97
N SER A 129 5.42 22.19 11.06
CA SER A 129 4.78 23.49 10.87
C SER A 129 3.75 23.80 11.96
N PRO A 130 3.54 25.09 12.31
CA PRO A 130 2.38 25.50 13.09
C PRO A 130 1.05 25.33 12.35
N LEU A 131 1.06 25.12 11.03
CA LEU A 131 -0.15 24.82 10.26
C LEU A 131 -0.57 23.37 10.49
N THR A 132 -1.79 23.16 10.99
CA THR A 132 -2.29 21.85 11.44
C THR A 132 -2.88 20.98 10.32
N THR A 133 -2.56 21.29 9.05
CA THR A 133 -3.11 20.62 7.86
C THR A 133 -2.01 20.34 6.84
N LEU A 134 -2.26 19.40 5.93
CA LEU A 134 -1.31 19.02 4.88
C LEU A 134 -1.46 19.92 3.65
N TRP A 135 -0.34 20.29 3.02
CA TRP A 135 -0.33 21.29 1.96
C TRP A 135 -0.40 20.66 0.57
N GLU A 136 -0.80 21.45 -0.42
CA GLU A 136 -0.90 21.03 -1.81
C GLU A 136 0.45 20.62 -2.42
N GLY A 137 1.49 21.39 -2.15
CA GLY A 137 2.88 21.11 -2.53
C GLY A 137 3.77 20.83 -1.33
N TRP A 138 5.05 20.53 -1.58
CA TRP A 138 6.03 20.34 -0.50
C TRP A 138 6.47 21.63 0.20
N GLY A 139 5.98 22.79 -0.27
CA GLY A 139 6.16 24.11 0.33
C GLY A 139 4.89 24.95 0.17
N ILE A 140 4.90 26.16 0.72
CA ILE A 140 3.78 27.10 0.70
C ILE A 140 4.06 28.24 -0.29
N GLY A 141 3.02 28.75 -0.95
CA GLY A 141 3.16 29.88 -1.86
C GLY A 141 4.08 29.53 -3.03
N SER A 142 5.09 30.35 -3.27
CA SER A 142 6.07 30.17 -4.35
C SER A 142 7.02 28.98 -4.13
N GLU A 143 7.21 28.51 -2.89
CA GLU A 143 7.98 27.29 -2.60
C GLU A 143 7.17 26.01 -2.82
N GLY A 144 5.85 26.15 -3.02
CA GLY A 144 4.95 25.07 -3.42
C GLY A 144 4.60 25.14 -4.91
N PHE A 145 3.31 25.08 -5.20
CA PHE A 145 2.76 25.18 -6.57
C PHE A 145 2.43 26.63 -6.99
N GLY A 146 2.98 27.64 -6.34
CA GLY A 146 2.75 29.05 -6.72
C GLY A 146 1.28 29.46 -6.56
N GLY A 147 0.70 29.21 -5.39
CA GLY A 147 -0.72 29.51 -5.10
C GLY A 147 -1.52 28.34 -4.52
N GLY A 148 -0.87 27.20 -4.27
CA GLY A 148 -1.53 26.04 -3.68
C GLY A 148 -1.99 26.26 -2.23
N THR A 149 -3.06 25.56 -1.84
CA THR A 149 -3.63 25.64 -0.48
C THR A 149 -2.77 24.92 0.55
N TYR A 150 -2.72 25.45 1.78
CA TYR A 150 -2.11 24.79 2.93
C TYR A 150 -3.02 23.75 3.59
N ASN A 151 -4.20 23.50 3.04
CA ASN A 151 -5.13 22.47 3.48
C ASN A 151 -5.67 21.73 2.24
N HIS A 152 -4.94 20.69 1.80
CA HIS A 152 -5.22 19.96 0.57
C HIS A 152 -5.35 18.46 0.80
N ALA A 153 -6.50 17.90 0.39
CA ALA A 153 -6.87 16.51 0.70
C ALA A 153 -5.93 15.46 0.09
N TRP A 154 -5.40 15.71 -1.11
CA TRP A 154 -4.58 14.75 -1.85
C TRP A 154 -3.26 14.37 -1.16
N SER A 155 -2.87 15.12 -0.13
CA SER A 155 -1.63 14.92 0.62
C SER A 155 -1.80 13.88 1.72
N GLY A 156 -3.05 13.46 1.98
CA GLY A 156 -3.42 12.47 2.98
C GLY A 156 -3.07 11.01 2.63
N GLY A 157 -2.33 10.75 1.54
CA GLY A 157 -1.89 9.40 1.15
C GLY A 157 -1.31 8.54 2.28
N PRO A 158 -0.48 9.05 3.20
CA PRO A 158 0.01 8.31 4.35
C PRO A 158 -1.08 7.67 5.22
N LEU A 159 -2.26 8.28 5.32
CA LEU A 159 -3.39 7.71 6.07
C LEU A 159 -3.79 6.34 5.52
N THR A 160 -3.93 6.22 4.19
CA THR A 160 -4.31 4.95 3.56
C THR A 160 -3.17 3.93 3.67
N ILE A 161 -1.91 4.37 3.58
CA ILE A 161 -0.75 3.48 3.72
C ILE A 161 -0.65 2.90 5.12
N LEU A 162 -0.78 3.75 6.15
CA LEU A 162 -0.74 3.32 7.55
C LEU A 162 -1.90 2.37 7.88
N SER A 163 -3.10 2.64 7.38
CA SER A 163 -4.30 1.81 7.63
C SER A 163 -4.23 0.46 6.91
N GLN A 164 -3.92 0.47 5.61
CA GLN A 164 -3.99 -0.73 4.79
C GLN A 164 -2.75 -1.62 4.93
N TYR A 165 -1.55 -1.03 4.87
CA TYR A 165 -0.30 -1.81 4.79
C TYR A 165 0.39 -1.95 6.14
N ILE A 166 0.46 -0.89 6.95
CA ILE A 166 1.19 -0.95 8.23
C ILE A 166 0.36 -1.64 9.31
N ALA A 167 -0.89 -1.21 9.51
CA ALA A 167 -1.84 -1.95 10.33
C ALA A 167 -2.32 -3.24 9.65
N GLY A 168 -2.16 -3.33 8.32
CA GLY A 168 -2.39 -4.57 7.60
C GLY A 168 -3.85 -4.91 7.35
N ILE A 169 -4.77 -3.95 7.47
CA ILE A 169 -6.22 -4.20 7.33
C ILE A 169 -6.67 -3.81 5.93
N GLU A 170 -7.02 -4.80 5.11
CA GLU A 170 -7.49 -4.56 3.75
C GLU A 170 -8.76 -5.35 3.41
N THR A 171 -9.55 -4.81 2.49
CA THR A 171 -10.78 -5.45 2.03
C THR A 171 -10.43 -6.58 1.05
N VAL A 172 -10.99 -7.78 1.24
CA VAL A 172 -10.87 -8.89 0.29
C VAL A 172 -12.15 -8.99 -0.53
N GLU A 173 -13.29 -8.82 0.12
CA GLU A 173 -14.60 -8.72 -0.51
C GLU A 173 -15.24 -7.36 -0.21
N PRO A 174 -16.12 -6.83 -1.08
CA PRO A 174 -16.77 -5.55 -0.88
C PRO A 174 -17.40 -5.40 0.52
N ALA A 175 -17.35 -4.18 1.04
CA ALA A 175 -17.88 -3.80 2.35
C ALA A 175 -17.29 -4.58 3.55
N PHE A 176 -16.05 -5.07 3.44
CA PHE A 176 -15.36 -5.87 4.46
C PHE A 176 -16.12 -7.16 4.83
N ARG A 177 -16.93 -7.72 3.93
CA ARG A 177 -17.57 -9.04 4.16
C ARG A 177 -16.52 -10.09 4.49
N THR A 178 -15.42 -10.07 3.74
CA THR A 178 -14.16 -10.69 4.10
C THR A 178 -13.07 -9.64 4.02
N PHE A 179 -12.18 -9.63 5.00
CA PHE A 179 -11.04 -8.71 5.05
C PHE A 179 -9.79 -9.46 5.48
N ARG A 180 -8.63 -8.91 5.14
CA ARG A 180 -7.33 -9.46 5.51
C ARG A 180 -6.71 -8.64 6.63
N VAL A 181 -5.96 -9.31 7.50
CA VAL A 181 -5.18 -8.72 8.60
C VAL A 181 -3.76 -9.28 8.56
N VAL A 182 -2.82 -8.50 8.03
CA VAL A 182 -1.38 -8.81 8.03
C VAL A 182 -0.59 -7.59 8.49
N PRO A 183 -0.42 -7.38 9.81
CA PRO A 183 0.30 -6.22 10.30
C PRO A 183 1.76 -6.23 9.86
N HIS A 184 2.26 -5.07 9.42
CA HIS A 184 3.66 -4.86 9.05
C HIS A 184 4.24 -3.66 9.81
N PRO A 185 4.47 -3.82 11.12
CA PRO A 185 4.85 -2.72 12.00
C PRO A 185 6.25 -2.15 11.73
N ALA A 186 7.13 -2.89 11.02
CA ALA A 186 8.49 -2.47 10.74
C ALA A 186 9.24 -2.05 12.03
N HIS A 187 9.68 -0.80 12.19
CA HIS A 187 10.31 -0.32 13.44
C HIS A 187 9.33 0.13 14.52
N LEU A 188 8.02 0.13 14.28
CA LEU A 188 7.02 0.55 15.27
C LEU A 188 6.81 -0.56 16.29
N ASN A 189 6.82 -0.24 17.58
CA ASN A 189 6.56 -1.23 18.63
C ASN A 189 5.07 -1.48 18.85
N PHE A 190 4.21 -0.53 18.47
CA PHE A 190 2.79 -0.60 18.77
C PHE A 190 1.94 -0.07 17.62
N ILE A 191 0.83 -0.75 17.34
CA ILE A 191 -0.22 -0.31 16.42
C ILE A 191 -1.56 -0.45 17.14
N ARG A 192 -2.39 0.60 17.08
CA ARG A 192 -3.79 0.56 17.48
C ARG A 192 -4.64 1.24 16.43
N THR A 193 -5.63 0.54 15.91
CA THR A 193 -6.54 1.08 14.91
C THR A 193 -7.96 0.56 15.07
N GLN A 194 -8.91 1.36 14.59
CA GLN A 194 -10.30 0.98 14.45
C GLN A 194 -10.75 1.32 13.04
N VAL A 195 -11.31 0.34 12.32
CA VAL A 195 -11.90 0.56 10.99
C VAL A 195 -13.41 0.54 11.15
N PRO A 196 -14.09 1.69 11.00
CA PRO A 196 -15.54 1.76 11.10
C PRO A 196 -16.20 1.07 9.90
N LEU A 197 -17.24 0.29 10.17
CA LEU A 197 -18.06 -0.38 9.16
C LEU A 197 -19.52 0.13 9.24
N SER A 198 -20.31 -0.22 8.24
CA SER A 198 -21.75 0.08 8.22
C SER A 198 -22.48 -0.51 9.43
N GLY A 199 -23.53 0.21 9.89
CA GLY A 199 -24.36 -0.22 11.03
C GLY A 199 -23.68 -0.10 12.40
N GLY A 200 -22.69 0.78 12.54
CA GLY A 200 -21.99 1.00 13.83
C GLY A 200 -21.01 -0.10 14.23
N ARG A 201 -20.78 -1.08 13.34
CA ARG A 201 -19.78 -2.14 13.52
C ARG A 201 -18.37 -1.57 13.34
N ARG A 202 -17.38 -2.27 13.90
CA ARG A 202 -15.96 -1.89 13.78
C ARG A 202 -15.05 -3.10 13.83
N ILE A 203 -13.99 -3.05 13.03
CA ILE A 203 -12.80 -3.88 13.22
C ILE A 203 -11.92 -3.15 14.23
N VAL A 204 -11.39 -3.87 15.21
CA VAL A 204 -10.43 -3.31 16.19
C VAL A 204 -9.17 -4.14 16.15
N LEU A 205 -8.03 -3.49 15.98
CA LEU A 205 -6.72 -4.12 16.02
C LEU A 205 -5.84 -3.39 17.03
N GLU A 206 -5.21 -4.16 17.90
CA GLU A 206 -4.13 -3.72 18.77
C GLU A 206 -2.98 -4.70 18.61
N MET A 207 -1.77 -4.21 18.39
CA MET A 207 -0.57 -5.03 18.27
C MET A 207 0.54 -4.37 19.06
N ASP A 208 1.22 -5.15 19.89
CA ASP A 208 2.44 -4.78 20.59
C ASP A 208 3.54 -5.76 20.19
N LYS A 209 4.74 -5.26 19.89
CA LYS A 209 5.89 -6.09 19.60
C LYS A 209 7.13 -5.65 20.36
N SER A 210 7.93 -6.65 20.66
CA SER A 210 9.28 -6.55 21.22
C SER A 210 10.29 -7.25 20.31
N ALA A 211 11.54 -7.29 20.72
CA ALA A 211 12.59 -8.03 20.01
C ALA A 211 12.43 -9.56 20.05
N HIS A 212 11.61 -10.11 20.95
CA HIS A 212 11.53 -11.56 21.20
C HIS A 212 10.16 -12.16 20.90
N GLY A 213 9.18 -11.33 20.56
CA GLY A 213 7.81 -11.73 20.32
C GLY A 213 6.87 -10.55 20.31
N GLY A 214 5.58 -10.81 20.17
CA GLY A 214 4.54 -9.79 20.18
C GLY A 214 3.19 -10.35 20.59
N THR A 215 2.27 -9.44 20.88
CA THR A 215 0.86 -9.75 21.11
C THR A 215 0.01 -9.02 20.09
N MET A 216 -1.09 -9.62 19.70
CA MET A 216 -2.10 -8.98 18.86
C MET A 216 -3.49 -9.29 19.40
N TYR A 217 -4.36 -8.29 19.43
CA TYR A 217 -5.79 -8.43 19.65
C TYR A 217 -6.53 -7.99 18.39
N LEU A 218 -7.47 -8.82 17.96
CA LEU A 218 -8.34 -8.55 16.82
C LEU A 218 -9.81 -8.76 17.22
N ARG A 219 -10.63 -7.75 16.99
CA ARG A 219 -12.09 -7.89 17.00
C ARG A 219 -12.61 -7.97 15.57
N VAL A 220 -13.18 -9.13 15.23
CA VAL A 220 -13.89 -9.36 13.98
C VAL A 220 -15.39 -9.09 14.23
N PRO A 221 -16.01 -8.08 13.58
CA PRO A 221 -17.42 -7.75 13.82
C PRO A 221 -18.37 -8.82 13.27
N GLU A 222 -19.61 -8.85 13.79
CA GLU A 222 -20.64 -9.76 13.27
C GLU A 222 -20.92 -9.55 11.78
N GLY A 223 -21.19 -10.67 11.10
CA GLY A 223 -21.46 -10.70 9.66
C GLY A 223 -20.23 -10.47 8.77
N THR A 224 -19.02 -10.57 9.32
CA THR A 224 -17.76 -10.53 8.55
C THR A 224 -16.84 -11.71 8.89
N SER A 225 -15.81 -11.92 8.07
CA SER A 225 -14.72 -12.86 8.34
C SER A 225 -13.35 -12.24 8.08
N ALA A 226 -12.33 -12.69 8.78
CA ALA A 226 -10.95 -12.22 8.63
C ALA A 226 -10.04 -13.32 8.10
N GLU A 227 -9.22 -13.01 7.10
CA GLU A 227 -8.03 -13.77 6.70
C GLU A 227 -6.84 -13.17 7.44
N VAL A 228 -6.31 -13.88 8.43
CA VAL A 228 -5.18 -13.40 9.25
C VAL A 228 -3.93 -14.16 8.86
N GLU A 229 -2.81 -13.45 8.70
CA GLU A 229 -1.50 -14.04 8.47
C GLU A 229 -0.51 -13.65 9.56
N LEU A 230 0.30 -14.61 10.00
CA LEU A 230 1.41 -14.43 10.92
C LEU A 230 2.46 -13.51 10.26
N PRO A 231 2.75 -12.32 10.84
CA PRO A 231 3.76 -11.42 10.29
C PRO A 231 5.10 -12.13 10.06
N ALA A 232 5.80 -11.75 8.99
CA ALA A 232 6.99 -12.45 8.50
C ALA A 232 8.13 -12.50 9.53
N GLU A 233 8.20 -11.51 10.44
CA GLU A 233 9.19 -11.48 11.53
C GLU A 233 8.95 -12.55 12.62
N PHE A 234 7.78 -13.18 12.65
CA PHE A 234 7.43 -14.22 13.62
C PHE A 234 7.38 -15.61 12.98
N ARG A 235 7.77 -16.63 13.75
CA ARG A 235 7.88 -18.03 13.33
C ARG A 235 6.70 -18.89 13.79
N SER A 236 6.15 -18.58 14.95
CA SER A 236 5.02 -19.30 15.53
C SER A 236 4.07 -18.37 16.25
N TRP A 237 2.85 -18.85 16.49
CA TRP A 237 1.85 -18.15 17.28
C TRP A 237 0.92 -19.09 18.03
N ARG A 238 0.36 -18.58 19.13
CA ARG A 238 -0.81 -19.14 19.80
C ARG A 238 -2.01 -18.25 19.55
N VAL A 239 -3.18 -18.85 19.36
CA VAL A 239 -4.44 -18.14 19.20
C VAL A 239 -5.38 -18.54 20.32
N ASN A 240 -5.78 -17.57 21.13
CA ASN A 240 -6.58 -17.78 22.35
C ASN A 240 -5.96 -18.84 23.30
N GLY A 241 -4.63 -18.89 23.38
CA GLY A 241 -3.86 -19.80 24.23
C GLY A 241 -3.43 -21.12 23.55
N GLU A 242 -4.09 -21.50 22.46
CA GLU A 242 -3.82 -22.75 21.75
C GLU A 242 -2.74 -22.56 20.68
N PRO A 243 -1.77 -23.48 20.56
CA PRO A 243 -0.75 -23.40 19.52
C PRO A 243 -1.37 -23.59 18.13
N GLU A 244 -0.98 -22.74 17.19
CA GLU A 244 -1.43 -22.85 15.80
C GLU A 244 -0.26 -23.27 14.89
N SER A 245 -0.54 -24.22 14.00
CA SER A 245 0.43 -24.83 13.08
C SER A 245 0.54 -24.08 11.75
N GLY A 246 -0.54 -23.41 11.32
CA GLY A 246 -0.57 -22.61 10.09
C GLY A 246 0.00 -21.21 10.29
N ARG A 247 0.51 -20.62 9.20
CA ARG A 247 0.81 -19.17 9.15
C ARG A 247 -0.40 -18.32 8.79
N GLN A 248 -1.49 -18.95 8.35
CA GLN A 248 -2.71 -18.27 7.91
C GLN A 248 -3.92 -18.91 8.56
N LEU A 249 -4.90 -18.08 8.93
CA LEU A 249 -6.15 -18.49 9.53
C LEU A 249 -7.32 -17.73 8.94
N ARG A 250 -8.47 -18.41 8.87
CA ARG A 250 -9.75 -17.74 8.60
C ARG A 250 -10.56 -17.70 9.89
N LEU A 251 -10.92 -16.50 10.31
CA LEU A 251 -11.61 -16.24 11.56
C LEU A 251 -13.02 -15.73 11.30
N SER A 252 -13.97 -16.24 12.07
CA SER A 252 -15.32 -15.70 12.15
C SER A 252 -15.37 -14.48 13.07
N ALA A 253 -16.53 -13.83 13.13
CA ALA A 253 -16.85 -12.83 14.13
C ALA A 253 -16.47 -13.30 15.56
N GLY A 254 -15.88 -12.41 16.34
CA GLY A 254 -15.37 -12.73 17.67
C GLY A 254 -14.19 -11.86 18.09
N GLU A 255 -13.67 -12.17 19.27
CA GLU A 255 -12.43 -11.59 19.79
C GLU A 255 -11.32 -12.64 19.75
N TRP A 256 -10.17 -12.23 19.23
CA TRP A 256 -9.04 -13.12 18.99
C TRP A 256 -7.79 -12.50 19.59
N ARG A 257 -7.08 -13.29 20.40
CA ARG A 257 -5.80 -12.91 21.01
C ARG A 257 -4.71 -13.80 20.44
N PHE A 258 -3.62 -13.17 20.01
CA PHE A 258 -2.48 -13.84 19.42
C PHE A 258 -1.24 -13.56 20.27
N GLU A 259 -0.47 -14.59 20.54
CA GLU A 259 0.87 -14.50 21.11
C GLU A 259 1.84 -15.01 20.05
N MET A 260 2.75 -14.17 19.58
CA MET A 260 3.64 -14.43 18.45
C MET A 260 5.10 -14.49 18.92
N GLN A 261 5.88 -15.43 18.40
CA GLN A 261 7.29 -15.61 18.77
C GLN A 261 8.21 -15.50 17.56
N ALA A 262 9.37 -14.85 17.74
CA ALA A 262 10.35 -14.62 16.68
C ALA A 262 11.39 -15.75 16.54
N ASP A 263 11.63 -16.52 17.61
CA ASP A 263 12.66 -17.56 17.70
C ASP A 263 12.12 -18.98 17.46
#